data_AF-A0A7V6WGX6-F1
#
_entry.id   AF-A0A7V6WGX6-F1
#
_cell.length_a   1.000
_cell.length_b   1.000
_cell.length_c   1.000
_cell.angle_alpha   90.00
_cell.angle_beta   90.00
_cell.angle_gamma   90.00
#
_symmetry.space_group_name_H-M   'P 1'
#
loop_
_entity.id
_entity.type
_entity.pdbx_description
1 polymer ?
#
loop_
_entity_poly.entity_id
_entity_poly.type
_entity_poly.pdbx_seq_one_letter_code
_entity_poly.pdbx_strand_id
1 'polypeptide(L)'
;MQIIGKVKVDYRTKNLIQRLQHGDIAVICHQDLDRVAATDLVSRKVKAVINSQKSVTGKYPNLGPDLLLKANIVLIDDAGEKVMKLKEGSVITLTGTGEIFQDNVLIARGRVFTREILEKAMEKARQNIERALDKFIDNTLEYARKEKYFILGDIEYPETKVIFQGKHVLIVVRGNNCRE
;
A
#
# COMPACT_ATOMS: atom_id res chain seq x y z
N MET A 1 18.24 2.50 -22.05
CA MET A 1 17.12 3.46 -22.18
C MET A 1 17.28 4.54 -21.12
N GLN A 2 16.97 5.80 -21.45
CA GLN A 2 17.04 6.93 -20.52
C GLN A 2 15.73 7.71 -20.61
N ILE A 3 15.12 8.04 -19.47
CA ILE A 3 13.87 8.82 -19.40
C ILE A 3 14.18 10.15 -18.74
N ILE A 4 13.74 11.25 -19.37
CA ILE A 4 13.87 12.60 -18.83
C ILE A 4 12.48 13.22 -18.72
N GLY A 5 12.21 13.83 -17.57
CA GLY A 5 10.91 14.44 -17.30
C GLY A 5 10.91 15.32 -16.07
N LYS A 6 9.86 16.13 -15.95
CA LYS A 6 9.61 16.97 -14.78
C LYS A 6 9.05 16.12 -13.65
N VAL A 7 9.54 16.34 -12.45
CA VAL A 7 9.11 15.62 -11.25
C VAL A 7 7.86 16.26 -10.67
N LYS A 8 6.90 15.43 -10.33
CA LYS A 8 5.84 15.76 -9.37
C LYS A 8 5.97 14.81 -8.19
N VAL A 9 5.98 15.34 -6.96
CA VAL A 9 6.22 14.54 -5.75
C VAL A 9 5.15 14.80 -4.70
N ASP A 10 4.68 13.73 -4.08
CA ASP A 10 3.78 13.82 -2.92
C ASP A 10 3.80 12.51 -2.12
N TYR A 11 3.70 12.61 -0.80
CA TYR A 11 3.52 11.43 0.06
C TYR A 11 2.15 10.78 -0.15
N ARG A 12 1.14 11.55 -0.54
CA ARG A 12 -0.22 11.04 -0.79
C ARG A 12 -0.48 11.05 -2.28
N THR A 13 -0.53 9.85 -2.88
CA THR A 13 -0.77 9.70 -4.33
C THR A 13 -2.02 10.45 -4.79
N LYS A 14 -3.12 10.42 -4.01
CA LYS A 14 -4.35 11.17 -4.35
C LYS A 14 -4.16 12.67 -4.57
N ASN A 15 -3.25 13.30 -3.81
CA ASN A 15 -2.94 14.73 -3.95
C ASN A 15 -2.06 14.95 -5.18
N LEU A 16 -1.13 14.03 -5.44
CA LEU A 16 -0.25 14.05 -6.61
C LEU A 16 -1.03 14.03 -7.91
N ILE A 17 -2.05 13.16 -8.02
CA ILE A 17 -2.85 12.98 -9.23
C ILE A 17 -3.46 14.28 -9.74
N GLN A 18 -3.85 15.19 -8.85
CA GLN A 18 -4.47 16.46 -9.25
C GLN A 18 -3.49 17.41 -9.96
N ARG A 19 -2.19 17.24 -9.74
CA ARG A 19 -1.12 18.13 -10.20
C ARG A 19 -0.29 17.53 -11.34
N LEU A 20 -0.45 16.24 -11.63
CA LEU A 20 0.25 15.54 -12.69
C LEU A 20 -0.22 15.98 -14.07
N GLN A 21 0.75 16.23 -14.94
CA GLN A 21 0.54 16.49 -16.36
C GLN A 21 1.07 15.33 -17.21
N HIS A 22 0.60 15.28 -18.47
CA HIS A 22 1.11 14.32 -19.43
C HIS A 22 2.62 14.44 -19.57
N GLY A 23 3.32 13.31 -19.47
CA GLY A 23 4.77 13.27 -19.65
C GLY A 23 5.59 13.52 -18.39
N ASP A 24 4.96 13.82 -17.25
CA ASP A 24 5.63 13.98 -15.95
C ASP A 24 6.21 12.64 -15.44
N ILE A 25 7.14 12.74 -14.50
CA ILE A 25 7.61 11.63 -13.68
C ILE A 25 6.97 11.77 -12.30
N ALA A 26 6.18 10.76 -11.91
CA ALA A 26 5.51 10.74 -10.62
C ALA A 26 6.43 10.14 -9.56
N VAL A 27 6.63 10.84 -8.45
CA VAL A 27 7.34 10.34 -7.27
C VAL A 27 6.33 10.15 -6.14
N ILE A 28 6.20 8.91 -5.67
CA ILE A 28 5.18 8.50 -4.69
C ILE A 28 5.82 7.82 -3.49
N CYS A 29 5.11 7.83 -2.37
CA CYS A 29 5.39 7.01 -1.19
C CYS A 29 4.17 6.11 -0.94
N HIS A 30 4.12 4.96 -1.61
CA HIS A 30 2.95 4.10 -1.59
C HIS A 30 3.33 2.61 -1.50
N GLN A 31 3.37 2.08 -0.29
CA GLN A 31 3.54 0.65 -0.07
C GLN A 31 2.34 -0.13 -0.58
N ASP A 32 2.58 -1.26 -1.25
CA ASP A 32 1.54 -2.15 -1.78
C ASP A 32 0.60 -1.44 -2.77
N LEU A 33 1.19 -0.78 -3.78
CA LEU A 33 0.51 0.04 -4.78
C LEU A 33 -0.79 -0.62 -5.29
N ASP A 34 -1.90 0.02 -4.99
CA ASP A 34 -3.22 -0.51 -5.32
C ASP A 34 -3.65 -0.21 -6.76
N ARG A 35 -4.77 -0.84 -7.16
CA ARG A 35 -5.35 -0.68 -8.49
C ARG A 35 -5.83 0.76 -8.74
N VAL A 36 -6.37 1.45 -7.75
CA VAL A 36 -6.97 2.78 -7.90
C VAL A 36 -5.87 3.80 -8.19
N ALA A 37 -4.84 3.84 -7.33
CA ALA A 37 -3.68 4.70 -7.48
C ALA A 37 -2.96 4.46 -8.80
N ALA A 38 -2.75 3.19 -9.19
CA ALA A 38 -2.12 2.87 -10.47
C ALA A 38 -2.98 3.31 -11.67
N THR A 39 -4.29 3.09 -11.62
CA THR A 39 -5.22 3.52 -12.69
C THR A 39 -5.18 5.03 -12.87
N ASP A 40 -5.15 5.79 -11.77
CA ASP A 40 -5.06 7.24 -11.81
C ASP A 40 -3.72 7.71 -12.40
N LEU A 41 -2.61 7.07 -12.03
CA LEU A 41 -1.29 7.36 -12.62
C LEU A 41 -1.27 7.08 -14.14
N VAL A 42 -1.85 5.96 -14.58
CA VAL A 42 -2.00 5.63 -16.01
C VAL A 42 -2.85 6.66 -16.73
N SER A 43 -3.96 7.09 -16.13
CA SER A 43 -4.87 8.09 -16.72
C SER A 43 -4.18 9.43 -16.98
N ARG A 44 -3.22 9.80 -16.12
CA ARG A 44 -2.40 11.02 -16.27
C ARG A 44 -1.29 10.87 -17.31
N LYS A 45 -1.08 9.66 -17.84
CA LYS A 45 -0.09 9.36 -18.90
C LYS A 45 1.32 9.85 -18.52
N VAL A 46 1.74 9.51 -17.30
CA VAL A 46 3.09 9.78 -16.81
C VAL A 46 4.11 8.92 -17.57
N LYS A 47 5.35 9.41 -17.72
CA LYS A 47 6.42 8.64 -18.39
C LYS A 47 6.96 7.52 -17.51
N ALA A 48 7.05 7.79 -16.22
CA ALA A 48 7.60 6.88 -15.24
C ALA A 48 7.03 7.18 -13.85
N VAL A 49 7.09 6.17 -12.99
CA VAL A 49 6.75 6.23 -11.57
C VAL A 49 7.98 5.82 -10.77
N ILE A 50 8.33 6.62 -9.79
CA ILE A 50 9.36 6.31 -8.79
C ILE A 50 8.64 6.15 -7.46
N ASN A 51 8.70 4.96 -6.87
CA ASN A 51 8.17 4.71 -5.55
C ASN A 51 9.31 4.68 -4.54
N SER A 52 9.19 5.48 -3.47
CA SER A 52 10.14 5.43 -2.36
C SER A 52 10.02 4.13 -1.56
N GLN A 53 8.85 3.50 -1.59
CA GLN A 53 8.53 2.25 -0.89
C GLN A 53 8.41 1.09 -1.88
N LYS A 54 8.20 -0.11 -1.33
CA LYS A 54 7.94 -1.32 -2.13
C LYS A 54 6.50 -1.32 -2.64
N SER A 55 6.36 -1.37 -3.95
CA SER A 55 5.06 -1.48 -4.60
C SER A 55 4.43 -2.85 -4.40
N VAL A 56 5.22 -3.90 -4.11
CA VAL A 56 4.73 -5.23 -3.69
C VAL A 56 5.54 -5.71 -2.49
N THR A 57 4.96 -5.73 -1.30
CA THR A 57 5.62 -6.28 -0.10
C THR A 57 5.60 -7.81 -0.09
N GLY A 58 4.66 -8.41 -0.83
CA GLY A 58 4.38 -9.84 -0.81
C GLY A 58 3.44 -10.27 0.31
N LYS A 59 2.80 -9.35 1.03
CA LYS A 59 1.78 -9.70 2.04
C LYS A 59 0.48 -10.21 1.40
N TYR A 60 0.08 -9.57 0.31
CA TYR A 60 -1.08 -9.93 -0.51
C TYR A 60 -0.82 -9.57 -1.97
N PRO A 61 -1.46 -10.27 -2.92
CA PRO A 61 -1.37 -9.91 -4.33
C PRO A 61 -2.00 -8.54 -4.57
N ASN A 62 -1.32 -7.67 -5.31
CA ASN A 62 -1.83 -6.36 -5.70
C ASN A 62 -1.67 -6.13 -7.21
N LEU A 63 -2.61 -5.37 -7.79
CA LEU A 63 -2.71 -5.18 -9.23
C LEU A 63 -2.03 -3.90 -9.74
N GLY A 64 -1.59 -3.01 -8.85
CA GLY A 64 -1.08 -1.69 -9.23
C GLY A 64 0.14 -1.76 -10.16
N PRO A 65 1.21 -2.50 -9.79
CA PRO A 65 2.40 -2.61 -10.64
C PRO A 65 2.13 -3.27 -12.00
N ASP A 66 1.23 -4.26 -12.05
CA ASP A 66 0.81 -4.90 -13.30
C ASP A 66 0.19 -3.90 -14.28
N LEU A 67 -0.66 -2.99 -13.79
CA LEU A 67 -1.30 -1.97 -14.60
C LEU A 67 -0.29 -0.96 -15.17
N LEU A 68 0.70 -0.54 -14.37
CA LEU A 68 1.75 0.36 -14.85
C LEU A 68 2.58 -0.29 -15.97
N LEU A 69 2.99 -1.54 -15.78
CA LEU A 69 3.76 -2.29 -16.78
C LEU A 69 2.97 -2.49 -18.07
N LYS A 70 1.69 -2.86 -17.99
CA LYS A 70 0.81 -3.01 -19.17
C LYS A 70 0.60 -1.70 -19.93
N ALA A 71 0.63 -0.57 -19.23
CA ALA A 71 0.56 0.76 -19.82
C ALA A 71 1.92 1.25 -20.38
N ASN A 72 2.97 0.42 -20.35
CA ASN A 72 4.35 0.78 -20.72
C ASN A 72 4.92 1.95 -19.89
N ILE A 73 4.47 2.10 -18.65
CA ILE A 73 5.00 3.08 -17.70
C ILE A 73 6.09 2.42 -16.88
N VAL A 74 7.30 2.98 -16.93
CA VAL A 74 8.43 2.45 -16.16
C VAL A 74 8.19 2.68 -14.67
N LEU A 75 8.33 1.63 -13.87
CA LEU A 75 8.27 1.69 -12.42
C LEU A 75 9.68 1.46 -11.84
N ILE A 76 10.19 2.44 -11.12
CA ILE A 76 11.38 2.32 -10.27
C ILE A 76 10.88 2.20 -8.83
N ASP A 77 11.11 1.04 -8.22
CA ASP A 77 10.58 0.67 -6.92
C ASP A 77 11.65 0.72 -5.82
N ASP A 78 11.24 0.84 -4.56
CA ASP A 78 12.15 0.79 -3.41
C ASP A 78 13.32 1.80 -3.51
N ALA A 79 13.03 3.00 -4.03
CA ALA A 79 14.05 4.03 -4.27
C ALA A 79 14.48 4.79 -2.99
N GLY A 80 13.82 4.50 -1.86
CA GLY A 80 14.11 5.07 -0.54
C GLY A 80 13.63 6.51 -0.36
N GLU A 81 13.63 6.98 0.88
CA GLU A 81 13.06 8.28 1.28
C GLU A 81 13.69 9.50 0.57
N LYS A 82 14.93 9.37 0.07
CA LYS A 82 15.67 10.47 -0.55
C LYS A 82 14.94 11.06 -1.76
N VAL A 83 14.23 10.25 -2.54
CA VAL A 83 13.49 10.72 -3.72
C VAL A 83 12.33 11.65 -3.32
N MET A 84 11.80 11.51 -2.11
CA MET A 84 10.71 12.37 -1.61
C MET A 84 11.15 13.81 -1.34
N LYS A 85 12.46 14.07 -1.31
CA LYS A 85 13.05 15.42 -1.15
C LYS A 85 13.29 16.14 -2.48
N LEU A 86 13.01 15.50 -3.62
CA LEU A 86 13.12 16.14 -4.92
C LEU A 86 12.21 17.36 -4.98
N LYS A 87 12.73 18.46 -5.52
CA LYS A 87 11.94 19.68 -5.68
C LYS A 87 10.94 19.48 -6.83
N GLU A 88 9.67 19.72 -6.58
CA GLU A 88 8.67 19.64 -7.63
C GLU A 88 8.99 20.58 -8.80
N GLY A 89 8.78 20.08 -10.02
CA GLY A 89 9.08 20.77 -11.27
C GLY A 89 10.54 20.65 -11.70
N SER A 90 11.43 20.08 -10.87
CA SER A 90 12.80 19.77 -11.28
C SER A 90 12.80 18.73 -12.39
N VAL A 91 13.80 18.81 -13.27
CA VAL A 91 14.02 17.80 -14.31
C VAL A 91 14.97 16.75 -13.75
N ILE A 92 14.59 15.49 -13.87
CA ILE A 92 15.45 14.37 -13.51
C ILE A 92 15.67 13.45 -14.70
N THR A 93 16.74 12.69 -14.61
CA THR A 93 17.11 11.63 -15.54
C THR A 93 17.01 10.28 -14.85
N LEU A 94 16.29 9.36 -15.46
CA LEU A 94 16.21 7.96 -15.05
C LEU A 94 16.98 7.10 -16.03
N THR A 95 17.84 6.22 -15.52
CA THR A 95 18.52 5.22 -16.32
C THR A 95 17.73 3.92 -16.37
N GLY A 96 17.99 3.09 -17.38
CA GLY A 96 17.41 1.75 -17.50
C GLY A 96 17.86 0.77 -16.41
N THR A 97 18.83 1.17 -15.59
CA THR A 97 19.39 0.41 -14.45
C THR A 97 18.86 0.89 -13.11
N GLY A 98 17.98 1.91 -13.10
CA GLY A 98 17.27 2.39 -11.90
C GLY A 98 17.97 3.50 -11.14
N GLU A 99 19.03 4.10 -11.71
CA GLU A 99 19.63 5.31 -11.14
C GLU A 99 18.80 6.55 -11.47
N ILE A 100 18.73 7.46 -10.49
CA ILE A 100 17.97 8.71 -10.55
C ILE A 100 18.94 9.87 -10.39
N PHE A 101 19.08 10.68 -11.43
CA PHE A 101 19.98 11.82 -11.47
C PHE A 101 19.23 13.15 -11.53
N GLN A 102 19.75 14.16 -10.84
CA GLN A 102 19.36 15.55 -11.00
C GLN A 102 20.64 16.37 -11.24
N ASP A 103 20.68 17.17 -12.29
CA ASP A 103 21.86 18.00 -12.64
C ASP A 103 23.18 17.19 -12.67
N ASN A 104 23.14 15.98 -13.25
CA ASN A 104 24.23 14.99 -13.29
C ASN A 104 24.70 14.44 -11.94
N VAL A 105 24.01 14.74 -10.84
CA VAL A 105 24.28 14.19 -9.51
C VAL A 105 23.35 13.01 -9.24
N LEU A 106 23.91 11.88 -8.80
CA LEU A 106 23.13 10.70 -8.39
C LEU A 106 22.39 10.99 -7.08
N ILE A 107 21.06 11.01 -7.14
CA ILE A 107 20.20 11.28 -5.97
C ILE A 107 19.86 9.99 -5.23
N ALA A 108 19.47 8.96 -5.99
CA ALA A 108 19.04 7.68 -5.47
C ALA A 108 19.18 6.58 -6.53
N ARG A 109 19.08 5.34 -6.08
CA ARG A 109 18.97 4.16 -6.92
C ARG A 109 17.82 3.33 -6.42
N GLY A 110 16.88 3.02 -7.31
CA GLY A 110 15.81 2.07 -7.04
C GLY A 110 15.95 0.82 -7.91
N ARG A 111 14.99 -0.08 -7.77
CA ARG A 111 14.88 -1.30 -8.55
C ARG A 111 13.95 -1.07 -9.73
N VAL A 112 14.44 -1.23 -10.94
CA VAL A 112 13.55 -1.26 -12.12
C VAL A 112 12.64 -2.47 -12.01
N PHE A 113 11.34 -2.22 -11.89
CA PHE A 113 10.34 -3.26 -11.74
C PHE A 113 10.05 -3.87 -13.11
N THR A 114 10.22 -5.19 -13.22
CA THR A 114 10.02 -5.94 -14.47
C THR A 114 8.90 -6.95 -14.32
N ARG A 115 8.47 -7.52 -15.44
CA ARG A 115 7.47 -8.59 -15.46
C ARG A 115 7.89 -9.80 -14.61
N GLU A 116 9.14 -10.22 -14.73
CA GLU A 116 9.69 -11.33 -13.94
C GLU A 116 9.68 -11.05 -12.44
N ILE A 117 9.99 -9.79 -12.05
CA ILE A 117 9.95 -9.38 -10.64
C ILE A 117 8.51 -9.43 -10.12
N LEU A 118 7.57 -8.93 -10.91
CA LEU A 118 6.15 -8.95 -10.57
C LEU A 118 5.66 -10.38 -10.38
N GLU A 119 5.94 -11.29 -11.33
CA GLU A 119 5.48 -12.68 -11.26
C GLU A 119 6.01 -13.40 -10.02
N LYS A 120 7.31 -13.26 -9.72
CA LYS A 120 7.91 -13.79 -8.49
C LYS A 120 7.29 -13.20 -7.23
N ALA A 121 7.02 -11.89 -7.21
CA ALA A 121 6.43 -11.22 -6.07
C ALA A 121 4.97 -11.67 -5.84
N MET A 122 4.20 -11.85 -6.92
CA MET A 122 2.81 -12.30 -6.88
C MET A 122 2.69 -13.75 -6.41
N GLU A 123 3.60 -14.62 -6.85
CA GLU A 123 3.64 -16.01 -6.40
C GLU A 123 3.92 -16.09 -4.89
N LYS A 124 4.93 -15.34 -4.42
CA LYS A 124 5.23 -15.24 -2.99
C LYS A 124 4.04 -14.69 -2.20
N ALA A 125 3.30 -13.73 -2.76
CA ALA A 125 2.13 -13.15 -2.13
C ALA A 125 0.97 -14.14 -2.00
N ARG A 126 0.77 -15.03 -2.98
CA ARG A 126 -0.22 -16.11 -2.90
C ARG A 126 0.12 -17.12 -1.80
N GLN A 127 1.37 -17.56 -1.73
CA GLN A 127 1.79 -18.47 -0.66
C GLN A 127 1.61 -17.86 0.74
N ASN A 128 1.79 -16.55 0.87
CA ASN A 128 1.57 -15.85 2.12
C ASN A 128 0.08 -15.68 2.46
N ILE A 129 -0.79 -15.49 1.46
CA ILE A 129 -2.23 -15.35 1.71
C ILE A 129 -2.84 -16.68 2.17
N GLU A 130 -2.40 -17.81 1.59
CA GLU A 130 -2.85 -19.15 2.02
C GLU A 130 -2.54 -19.36 3.50
N ARG A 131 -1.29 -19.13 3.92
CA ARG A 131 -0.92 -19.24 5.35
C ARG A 131 -1.68 -18.27 6.25
N ALA A 132 -1.99 -17.07 5.76
CA ALA A 132 -2.74 -16.09 6.51
C ALA A 132 -4.20 -16.52 6.68
N LEU A 133 -4.80 -17.15 5.67
CA LEU A 133 -6.15 -17.70 5.71
C LEU A 133 -6.22 -18.92 6.61
N ASP A 134 -5.26 -19.84 6.56
CA ASP A 134 -5.18 -21.00 7.46
C ASP A 134 -5.18 -20.52 8.93
N LYS A 135 -4.29 -19.58 9.25
CA LYS A 135 -4.24 -18.97 10.59
C LYS A 135 -5.55 -18.28 10.96
N PHE A 136 -6.20 -17.61 10.02
CA PHE A 136 -7.48 -16.94 10.27
C PHE A 136 -8.58 -17.96 10.58
N ILE A 137 -8.63 -19.06 9.84
CA ILE A 137 -9.59 -20.16 10.05
C ILE A 137 -9.34 -20.81 11.41
N ASP A 138 -8.10 -21.20 11.70
CA ASP A 138 -7.73 -21.85 12.96
C ASP A 138 -8.09 -20.97 14.16
N ASN A 139 -7.70 -19.69 14.11
CA ASN A 139 -8.03 -18.74 15.17
C ASN A 139 -9.55 -18.56 15.31
N THR A 140 -10.27 -18.33 14.21
CA THR A 140 -11.72 -18.05 14.26
C THR A 140 -12.50 -19.26 14.78
N LEU A 141 -12.15 -20.47 14.34
CA LEU A 141 -12.77 -21.71 14.82
C LEU A 141 -12.43 -21.99 16.28
N GLU A 142 -11.20 -21.71 16.72
CA GLU A 142 -10.81 -21.86 18.12
C GLU A 142 -11.59 -20.87 19.01
N TYR A 143 -11.72 -19.60 18.61
CA TYR A 143 -12.52 -18.61 19.32
C TYR A 143 -14.01 -19.02 19.34
N ALA A 144 -14.59 -19.41 18.20
CA ALA A 144 -15.96 -19.89 18.15
C ALA A 144 -16.19 -21.12 19.05
N ARG A 145 -15.21 -22.03 19.14
CA ARG A 145 -15.28 -23.19 20.04
C ARG A 145 -15.24 -22.79 21.52
N LYS A 146 -14.38 -21.83 21.89
CA LYS A 146 -14.28 -21.32 23.27
C LYS A 146 -15.51 -20.51 23.68
N GLU A 147 -16.04 -19.72 22.76
CA GLU A 147 -17.10 -18.74 23.05
C GLU A 147 -18.52 -19.27 22.79
N LYS A 148 -18.67 -20.51 22.30
CA LYS A 148 -19.97 -21.16 22.07
C LYS A 148 -20.93 -21.05 23.26
N TYR A 149 -20.42 -21.10 24.49
CA TYR A 149 -21.22 -21.02 25.72
C TYR A 149 -21.85 -19.63 25.92
N PHE A 150 -21.21 -18.54 25.48
CA PHE A 150 -21.79 -17.20 25.53
C PHE A 150 -23.04 -17.07 24.66
N ILE A 151 -23.08 -17.79 23.52
CA ILE A 151 -24.23 -17.77 22.61
C ILE A 151 -25.37 -18.64 23.13
N LEU A 152 -25.04 -19.76 23.80
CA LEU A 152 -26.02 -20.71 24.33
C LEU A 152 -26.68 -20.27 25.65
N GLY A 153 -26.29 -19.12 26.21
CA GLY A 153 -26.96 -18.48 27.35
C GLY A 153 -26.37 -18.81 28.73
N ASP A 154 -25.38 -19.69 28.80
CA ASP A 154 -24.65 -19.98 30.05
C ASP A 154 -23.52 -18.94 30.25
N ILE A 155 -23.91 -17.69 30.52
CA ILE A 155 -22.99 -16.62 30.89
C ILE A 155 -23.04 -16.43 32.40
N GLU A 156 -21.97 -16.81 33.09
CA GLU A 156 -21.74 -16.37 34.46
C GLU A 156 -21.23 -14.92 34.43
N TYR A 157 -22.08 -13.99 34.88
CA TYR A 157 -21.68 -12.60 35.05
C TYR A 157 -20.81 -12.47 36.30
N PRO A 158 -19.68 -11.74 36.24
CA PRO A 158 -18.87 -11.51 37.43
C PRO A 158 -19.68 -10.73 38.47
N GLU A 159 -19.53 -11.10 39.74
CA GLU A 159 -20.16 -10.35 40.82
C GLU A 159 -19.65 -8.91 40.82
N THR A 160 -20.59 -7.97 40.72
CA THR A 160 -20.32 -6.55 40.83
C THR A 160 -20.72 -6.04 42.20
N LYS A 161 -19.85 -5.26 42.83
CA LYS A 161 -20.18 -4.51 44.06
C LYS A 161 -20.98 -3.23 43.75
N VAL A 162 -21.18 -2.91 42.47
CA VAL A 162 -21.80 -1.66 42.01
C VAL A 162 -23.26 -1.91 41.64
N ILE A 163 -24.17 -1.18 42.29
CA ILE A 163 -25.58 -1.10 41.90
C ILE A 163 -25.70 -0.13 40.71
N PHE A 164 -26.11 -0.64 39.56
CA PHE A 164 -26.25 0.12 38.30
C PHE A 164 -27.61 0.81 38.14
N GLN A 165 -28.63 0.39 38.90
CA GLN A 165 -29.99 0.90 38.75
C GLN A 165 -30.05 2.43 38.92
N GLY A 166 -30.64 3.11 37.94
CA GLY A 166 -30.80 4.57 37.92
C GLY A 166 -29.52 5.38 37.66
N LYS A 167 -28.43 4.75 37.21
CA LYS A 167 -27.16 5.42 36.89
C LYS A 167 -26.87 5.40 35.40
N HIS A 168 -26.14 6.41 34.93
CA HIS A 168 -25.57 6.41 33.58
C HIS A 168 -24.44 5.39 33.49
N VAL A 169 -24.47 4.55 32.45
CA VAL A 169 -23.47 3.51 32.18
C VAL A 169 -22.89 3.74 30.79
N LEU A 170 -21.56 3.70 30.67
CA LEU A 170 -20.83 3.74 29.41
C LEU A 170 -20.29 2.34 29.09
N ILE A 171 -20.65 1.81 27.92
CA ILE A 171 -20.14 0.53 27.42
C ILE A 171 -19.10 0.84 26.34
N VAL A 172 -17.86 0.37 26.54
CA VAL A 172 -16.77 0.55 25.57
C VAL A 172 -16.48 -0.79 24.91
N VAL A 173 -16.69 -0.84 23.59
CA VAL A 173 -16.49 -2.02 22.77
C VAL A 173 -15.65 -1.66 21.55
N ARG A 174 -14.88 -2.62 21.03
CA ARG A 174 -14.00 -2.43 19.88
C ARG A 174 -14.68 -3.03 18.64
N GLY A 175 -15.06 -2.19 17.67
CA GLY A 175 -15.66 -2.65 16.41
C GLY A 175 -16.33 -1.53 15.64
N ASN A 176 -16.40 -1.66 14.31
CA ASN A 176 -16.86 -0.59 13.42
C ASN A 176 -18.39 -0.34 13.46
N ASN A 177 -19.18 -1.19 14.13
CA ASN A 177 -20.65 -1.16 14.08
C ASN A 177 -21.31 -1.12 15.47
N CYS A 178 -20.73 -0.43 16.44
CA CYS A 178 -21.46 -0.12 17.68
C CYS A 178 -22.18 1.22 17.52
N ARG A 179 -23.52 1.16 17.52
CA ARG A 179 -24.39 2.33 17.62
C ARG A 179 -25.14 2.23 18.94
N GLU A 180 -25.34 3.40 19.55
CA GLU A 180 -26.14 3.60 20.76
C GLU A 180 -27.57 3.07 20.62
#